data_AF-A0A7Y0HTS9-F1
#
_entry.id   AF-A0A7Y0HTS9-F1
#
_cell.length_a   1.000
_cell.length_b   1.000
_cell.length_c   1.000
_cell.angle_alpha   90.00
_cell.angle_beta   90.00
_cell.angle_gamma   90.00
#
_symmetry.space_group_name_H-M   'P 1'
#
loop_
_entity.id
_entity.type
_entity.pdbx_description
1 polymer ?
#
loop_
_entity_poly.entity_id
_entity_poly.type
_entity_poly.pdbx_seq_one_letter_code
_entity_poly.pdbx_strand_id
1 'polypeptide(L)'
;MPGYIPFPNETVTLTSHCAFCKNVDGEQNKTRLMLTNMRLVYEWSSRRRTGEDLSCLSYPLNELATQKDEIRVDCQPSDYETSFKLYPADEEVSFVFRSPEKNVSRKLTAAWLDAISMAVTGTKSSEATALRRSVPGVEMLAGALKDTFDVVKTTFTGPNTSQRNAPVRTVVTAKCIGCRAPLSGRTGMTVQCKYCDTVQTL
;
A
#
# COMPACT_ATOMS: atom_id res chain seq x y z
N MET A 1 -10.53 -6.40 20.71
CA MET A 1 -9.70 -7.40 20.00
C MET A 1 -8.28 -6.87 19.89
N PRO A 2 -7.22 -7.71 19.82
CA PRO A 2 -5.91 -7.21 19.43
C PRO A 2 -5.98 -6.70 17.97
N GLY A 3 -5.16 -5.70 17.67
CA GLY A 3 -5.06 -5.14 16.32
C GLY A 3 -4.57 -6.17 15.28
N TYR A 4 -4.43 -5.75 14.03
CA TYR A 4 -3.93 -6.60 12.96
C TYR A 4 -2.57 -7.20 13.31
N ILE A 5 -2.45 -8.53 13.19
CA ILE A 5 -1.21 -9.28 13.42
C ILE A 5 -0.70 -9.78 12.06
N PRO A 6 0.44 -9.27 11.57
CA PRO A 6 1.03 -9.75 10.33
C PRO A 6 1.42 -11.23 10.40
N PHE A 7 1.35 -11.94 9.26
CA PHE A 7 1.88 -13.30 9.16
C PHE A 7 3.41 -13.33 9.35
N PRO A 8 4.02 -14.48 9.69
CA PRO A 8 5.48 -14.57 9.90
C PRO A 8 6.34 -14.13 8.70
N ASN A 9 5.81 -14.25 7.48
CA ASN A 9 6.45 -13.82 6.23
C ASN A 9 5.95 -12.45 5.73
N GLU A 10 5.11 -11.78 6.52
CA GLU A 10 4.52 -10.49 6.20
C GLU A 10 5.33 -9.36 6.85
N THR A 11 5.73 -8.40 6.03
CA THR A 11 6.53 -7.25 6.43
C THR A 11 5.79 -5.98 6.10
N VAL A 12 5.60 -5.12 7.11
CA VAL A 12 4.98 -3.80 6.92
C VAL A 12 5.99 -2.91 6.19
N THR A 13 5.59 -2.37 5.04
CA THR A 13 6.42 -1.53 4.17
C THR A 13 6.08 -0.05 4.28
N LEU A 14 4.82 0.27 4.58
CA LEU A 14 4.33 1.64 4.68
C LEU A 14 3.19 1.69 5.69
N THR A 15 3.16 2.71 6.54
CA THR A 15 2.06 2.95 7.48
C THR A 15 1.69 4.42 7.49
N SER A 16 0.41 4.75 7.62
CA SER A 16 -0.07 6.13 7.77
C SER A 16 -1.24 6.21 8.74
N HIS A 17 -1.29 7.31 9.50
CA HIS A 17 -2.30 7.55 10.55
C HIS A 17 -3.36 8.61 10.16
N CYS A 18 -3.31 9.12 8.94
CA CYS A 18 -4.21 10.17 8.45
C CYS A 18 -5.10 9.71 7.28
N ALA A 19 -5.18 8.39 7.07
CA ALA A 19 -6.06 7.78 6.10
C ALA A 19 -7.43 7.47 6.74
N PHE A 20 -8.50 7.64 5.98
CA PHE A 20 -9.85 7.24 6.35
C PHE A 20 -10.45 6.35 5.27
N CYS A 21 -11.17 5.30 5.66
CA CYS A 21 -11.90 4.45 4.72
C CYS A 21 -13.35 4.96 4.57
N LYS A 22 -13.75 5.29 3.35
CA LYS A 22 -15.11 5.76 3.03
C LYS A 22 -16.15 4.64 3.09
N ASN A 23 -15.72 3.38 3.00
CA ASN A 23 -16.60 2.21 3.08
C ASN A 23 -16.94 1.80 4.51
N VAL A 24 -16.31 2.43 5.51
CA VAL A 24 -16.58 2.14 6.91
C VAL A 24 -17.54 3.20 7.45
N ASP A 25 -18.73 2.77 7.84
CA ASP A 25 -19.70 3.63 8.52
C ASP A 25 -19.34 3.85 9.99
N GLY A 26 -19.65 5.04 10.50
CA GLY A 26 -19.48 5.39 11.91
C GLY A 26 -18.15 6.05 12.26
N GLU A 27 -17.88 6.13 13.57
CA GLU A 27 -16.71 6.84 14.11
C GLU A 27 -15.44 5.99 13.93
N GLN A 28 -14.46 6.57 13.22
CA GLN A 28 -13.16 5.96 12.93
C GLN A 28 -12.07 6.72 13.68
N ASN A 29 -11.76 6.26 14.90
CA ASN A 29 -10.74 6.83 15.76
C ASN A 29 -9.41 6.08 15.61
N LYS A 30 -8.28 6.77 15.82
CA LYS A 30 -6.92 6.17 15.78
C LYS A 30 -6.72 5.31 14.53
N THR A 31 -7.02 5.87 13.36
CA THR A 31 -6.96 5.13 12.10
C THR A 31 -5.51 4.80 11.74
N ARG A 32 -5.33 3.67 11.08
CA ARG A 32 -4.03 3.20 10.60
C ARG A 32 -4.20 2.46 9.28
N LEU A 33 -3.66 3.00 8.21
CA LEU A 33 -3.52 2.30 6.93
C LEU A 33 -2.12 1.74 6.83
N MET A 34 -1.99 0.46 6.51
CA MET A 34 -0.72 -0.26 6.38
C MET A 34 -0.65 -0.95 5.02
N LEU A 35 0.50 -0.83 4.35
CA LEU A 35 0.86 -1.65 3.22
C LEU A 35 1.92 -2.65 3.66
N THR A 36 1.66 -3.93 3.47
CA THR A 36 2.64 -4.99 3.66
C THR A 36 3.11 -5.53 2.31
N ASN A 37 4.07 -6.46 2.31
CA ASN A 37 4.43 -7.19 1.09
C ASN A 37 3.32 -8.13 0.58
N MET A 38 2.24 -8.33 1.34
CA MET A 38 1.17 -9.27 0.99
C MET A 38 -0.22 -8.63 0.96
N ARG A 39 -0.47 -7.60 1.77
CA ARG A 39 -1.81 -7.05 2.00
C ARG A 39 -1.81 -5.53 2.15
N LEU A 40 -2.95 -4.94 1.82
CA LEU A 40 -3.34 -3.61 2.25
C LEU A 40 -4.29 -3.75 3.44
N VAL A 41 -3.93 -3.17 4.58
CA VAL A 41 -4.68 -3.33 5.82
C VAL A 41 -5.11 -1.97 6.33
N TYR A 42 -6.39 -1.82 6.66
CA TYR A 42 -6.94 -0.63 7.29
C TYR A 42 -7.46 -0.99 8.67
N GLU A 43 -6.96 -0.31 9.70
CA GLU A 43 -7.31 -0.53 11.10
C GLU A 43 -7.88 0.76 11.69
N TRP A 44 -8.91 0.62 12.53
CA TRP A 44 -9.51 1.73 13.25
C TRP A 44 -10.05 1.26 14.59
N SER A 45 -10.17 2.21 15.51
CA SER A 45 -10.92 2.04 16.75
C SER A 45 -12.29 2.68 16.65
N SER A 46 -13.30 2.04 17.20
CA SER A 46 -14.66 2.57 17.33
C SER A 46 -15.03 2.66 18.81
N ARG A 47 -15.66 3.76 19.22
CA ARG A 47 -16.11 3.90 20.61
C ARG A 47 -17.46 3.19 20.77
N ARG A 48 -17.53 2.26 21.72
CA ARG A 48 -18.77 1.60 22.15
C ARG A 48 -19.11 1.96 23.58
N ARG A 49 -20.35 1.68 24.01
CA ARG A 49 -20.81 1.90 25.39
C ARG A 49 -19.93 1.20 26.44
N THR A 50 -19.25 0.12 26.06
CA THR A 50 -18.43 -0.72 26.95
C THR A 50 -16.92 -0.59 26.71
N GLY A 51 -16.45 0.43 25.98
CA GLY A 51 -15.02 0.68 25.73
C GLY A 51 -14.69 0.97 24.27
N GLU A 52 -13.40 0.92 23.92
CA GLU A 52 -12.92 1.00 22.53
C GLU A 52 -12.84 -0.41 21.94
N ASP A 53 -13.38 -0.59 20.75
CA ASP A 53 -13.21 -1.81 19.96
C ASP A 53 -12.30 -1.53 18.76
N LEU A 54 -11.38 -2.45 18.50
CA LEU A 54 -10.43 -2.38 17.39
C LEU A 54 -10.94 -3.26 16.26
N SER A 55 -11.06 -2.66 15.08
CA SER A 55 -11.55 -3.29 13.86
C SER A 55 -10.50 -3.15 12.75
N CYS A 56 -10.46 -4.11 11.83
CA CYS A 56 -9.60 -4.02 10.66
C CYS A 56 -10.23 -4.61 9.40
N LEU A 57 -9.88 -4.04 8.25
CA LEU A 57 -10.09 -4.58 6.91
C LEU A 57 -8.74 -4.99 6.34
N SER A 58 -8.69 -6.11 5.63
CA SER A 58 -7.45 -6.67 5.07
C SER A 58 -7.73 -7.13 3.65
N TYR A 59 -7.02 -6.54 2.68
CA TYR A 59 -7.14 -6.84 1.26
C TYR A 59 -5.82 -7.44 0.75
N PRO A 60 -5.82 -8.70 0.28
CA PRO A 60 -4.66 -9.28 -0.39
C PRO A 60 -4.25 -8.49 -1.63
N LEU A 61 -2.95 -8.22 -1.80
CA LEU A 61 -2.45 -7.41 -2.92
C LEU A 61 -2.63 -8.10 -4.28
N ASN A 62 -2.68 -9.44 -4.30
CA ASN A 62 -2.94 -10.24 -5.49
C ASN A 62 -4.42 -10.18 -5.95
N GLU A 63 -5.32 -9.65 -5.13
CA GLU A 63 -6.74 -9.47 -5.48
C GLU A 63 -7.03 -8.07 -6.04
N LEU A 64 -6.06 -7.15 -6.01
CA LEU A 64 -6.23 -5.81 -6.56
C LEU A 64 -6.35 -5.87 -8.09
N ALA A 65 -7.44 -5.33 -8.63
CA ALA A 65 -7.64 -5.28 -10.07
C ALA A 65 -6.53 -4.49 -10.77
N THR A 66 -6.04 -5.05 -11.87
CA THR A 66 -5.04 -4.43 -12.74
C THR A 66 -5.60 -4.19 -14.14
N GLN A 67 -5.27 -3.06 -14.77
CA GLN A 67 -5.60 -2.72 -16.14
C GLN A 67 -4.33 -2.31 -16.89
N LYS A 68 -3.98 -3.00 -17.99
CA LYS A 68 -2.77 -2.72 -18.81
C LYS A 68 -1.46 -2.71 -17.98
N ASP A 69 -1.24 -3.72 -17.15
CA ASP A 69 -0.06 -3.86 -16.26
C ASP A 69 0.08 -2.75 -15.20
N GLU A 70 -0.98 -2.01 -14.94
CA GLU A 70 -1.07 -0.99 -13.90
C GLU A 70 -2.25 -1.31 -12.95
N ILE A 71 -2.17 -0.89 -11.70
CA ILE A 71 -3.29 -1.02 -10.77
C ILE A 71 -4.47 -0.17 -11.25
N ARG A 72 -5.68 -0.70 -11.22
CA ARG A 72 -6.89 0.06 -11.56
C ARG A 72 -7.23 0.98 -10.39
N VAL A 73 -7.14 2.29 -10.60
CA VAL A 73 -7.35 3.29 -9.56
C VAL A 73 -8.17 4.46 -10.08
N ASP A 74 -9.18 4.88 -9.32
CA ASP A 74 -9.87 6.15 -9.57
C ASP A 74 -9.51 7.17 -8.50
N CYS A 75 -8.89 8.27 -8.92
CA CYS A 75 -8.42 9.34 -8.03
C CYS A 75 -9.27 10.60 -8.16
N GLN A 76 -9.69 11.15 -7.01
CA GLN A 76 -10.38 12.43 -6.90
C GLN A 76 -9.53 13.38 -6.04
N PRO A 77 -8.70 14.23 -6.68
CA PRO A 77 -7.87 15.20 -5.98
C PRO A 77 -8.64 16.46 -5.60
N SER A 78 -8.45 16.91 -4.35
CA SER A 78 -8.79 18.24 -3.87
C SER A 78 -7.59 18.84 -3.12
N ASP A 79 -7.66 20.13 -2.78
CA ASP A 79 -6.53 20.87 -2.21
C ASP A 79 -6.19 20.41 -0.78
N TYR A 80 -7.19 19.97 -0.01
CA TYR A 80 -7.06 19.57 1.40
C TYR A 80 -7.46 18.12 1.66
N GLU A 81 -8.20 17.52 0.73
CA GLU A 81 -8.64 16.13 0.77
C GLU A 81 -8.30 15.47 -0.56
N THR A 82 -7.73 14.28 -0.57
CA THR A 82 -7.57 13.51 -1.81
C THR A 82 -8.00 12.09 -1.53
N SER A 83 -8.93 11.60 -2.34
CA SER A 83 -9.40 10.22 -2.25
C SER A 83 -8.98 9.41 -3.46
N PHE A 84 -8.70 8.13 -3.22
CA PHE A 84 -8.46 7.15 -4.27
C PHE A 84 -9.31 5.91 -4.01
N LYS A 85 -9.74 5.26 -5.09
CA LYS A 85 -10.51 4.02 -5.06
C LYS A 85 -9.67 2.88 -5.62
N LEU A 86 -9.71 1.75 -4.95
CA LEU A 86 -9.14 0.49 -5.39
C LEU A 86 -10.25 -0.53 -5.59
N TYR A 87 -9.96 -1.59 -6.33
CA TYR A 87 -10.92 -2.64 -6.66
C TYR A 87 -10.39 -4.04 -6.30
N PRO A 88 -10.25 -4.39 -5.00
CA PRO A 88 -9.95 -5.76 -4.58
C PRO A 88 -11.11 -6.70 -4.88
N ALA A 89 -10.86 -7.82 -5.57
CA ALA A 89 -11.87 -8.84 -5.89
C ALA A 89 -13.17 -8.26 -6.49
N ASP A 90 -13.04 -7.23 -7.33
CA ASP A 90 -14.12 -6.45 -7.95
C ASP A 90 -15.03 -5.65 -6.98
N GLU A 91 -14.68 -5.59 -5.68
CA GLU A 91 -15.32 -4.70 -4.72
C GLU A 91 -14.63 -3.33 -4.69
N GLU A 92 -15.40 -2.24 -4.66
CA GLU A 92 -14.82 -0.89 -4.55
C GLU A 92 -14.45 -0.58 -3.09
N VAL A 93 -13.18 -0.24 -2.83
CA VAL A 93 -12.74 0.34 -1.56
C VAL A 93 -12.14 1.73 -1.77
N SER A 94 -12.62 2.72 -1.02
CA SER A 94 -12.18 4.10 -1.13
C SER A 94 -11.46 4.57 0.14
N PHE A 95 -10.26 5.10 -0.05
CA PHE A 95 -9.46 5.71 1.00
C PHE A 95 -9.28 7.20 0.76
N VAL A 96 -9.17 7.94 1.85
CA VAL A 96 -9.08 9.40 1.84
C VAL A 96 -7.96 9.87 2.73
N PHE A 97 -7.11 10.74 2.19
CA PHE A 97 -6.15 11.51 2.98
C PHE A 97 -6.66 12.93 3.19
N ARG A 98 -6.69 13.36 4.44
CA ARG A 98 -7.03 14.73 4.84
C ARG A 98 -5.81 15.39 5.44
N SER A 99 -5.52 16.62 5.00
CA SER A 99 -4.47 17.45 5.59
C SER A 99 -4.89 18.92 5.58
N PRO A 100 -4.62 19.68 6.65
CA PRO A 100 -4.84 21.13 6.66
C PRO A 100 -3.89 21.87 5.71
N GLU A 101 -2.79 21.25 5.31
CA GLU A 101 -1.82 21.83 4.39
C GLU A 101 -2.21 21.59 2.93
N LYS A 102 -2.24 22.69 2.16
CA LYS A 102 -2.59 22.65 0.73
C LYS A 102 -1.66 21.70 -0.03
N ASN A 103 -2.25 20.83 -0.86
CA ASN A 103 -1.58 19.83 -1.70
C ASN A 103 -0.87 18.68 -0.96
N VAL A 104 -0.87 18.64 0.38
CA VAL A 104 -0.22 17.54 1.11
C VAL A 104 -1.01 16.24 0.92
N SER A 105 -2.34 16.29 0.94
CA SER A 105 -3.19 15.13 0.67
C SER A 105 -2.88 14.49 -0.69
N ARG A 106 -2.71 15.30 -1.75
CA ARG A 106 -2.32 14.82 -3.08
C ARG A 106 -0.97 14.10 -3.08
N LYS A 107 0.02 14.64 -2.35
CA LYS A 107 1.35 14.04 -2.24
C LYS A 107 1.32 12.72 -1.48
N LEU A 108 0.55 12.66 -0.38
CA LEU A 108 0.32 11.43 0.38
C LEU A 108 -0.32 10.37 -0.50
N THR A 109 -1.40 10.71 -1.21
CA THR A 109 -2.05 9.80 -2.16
C THR A 109 -1.08 9.32 -3.23
N ALA A 110 -0.31 10.21 -3.86
CA ALA A 110 0.67 9.82 -4.87
C ALA A 110 1.74 8.87 -4.32
N ALA A 111 2.22 9.08 -3.09
CA ALA A 111 3.17 8.18 -2.44
C ALA A 111 2.57 6.80 -2.17
N TRP A 112 1.33 6.76 -1.68
CA TRP A 112 0.59 5.50 -1.45
C TRP A 112 0.35 4.74 -2.75
N LEU A 113 -0.10 5.41 -3.81
CA LEU A 113 -0.35 4.78 -5.11
C LEU A 113 0.91 4.22 -5.75
N ASP A 114 2.04 4.94 -5.65
CA ASP A 114 3.33 4.39 -6.08
C ASP A 114 3.73 3.18 -5.23
N ALA A 115 3.53 3.21 -3.92
CA ALA A 115 3.84 2.08 -3.04
C ALA A 115 3.01 0.84 -3.37
N ILE A 116 1.70 1.02 -3.56
CA ILE A 116 0.79 -0.05 -3.93
C ILE A 116 1.13 -0.58 -5.33
N SER A 117 1.31 0.30 -6.32
CA SER A 117 1.65 -0.11 -7.69
C SER A 117 2.98 -0.85 -7.74
N MET A 118 4.01 -0.35 -7.04
CA MET A 118 5.30 -1.02 -6.93
C MET A 118 5.22 -2.37 -6.19
N ALA A 119 4.26 -2.54 -5.29
CA ALA A 119 4.05 -3.81 -4.58
C ALA A 119 3.27 -4.83 -5.45
N VAL A 120 2.34 -4.37 -6.28
CA VAL A 120 1.47 -5.22 -7.11
C VAL A 120 2.09 -5.52 -8.47
N THR A 121 2.37 -4.48 -9.27
CA THR A 121 2.85 -4.59 -10.65
C THR A 121 4.35 -4.36 -10.77
N GLY A 122 4.93 -3.70 -9.77
CA GLY A 122 6.35 -3.43 -9.74
C GLY A 122 6.79 -2.21 -10.56
N THR A 123 5.82 -1.41 -11.01
CA THR A 123 5.99 -0.13 -11.69
C THR A 123 5.38 1.00 -10.84
N LYS A 124 5.69 2.25 -11.16
CA LYS A 124 5.08 3.41 -10.50
C LYS A 124 3.72 3.71 -11.12
N SER A 125 2.82 4.32 -10.35
CA SER A 125 1.49 4.68 -10.84
C SER A 125 1.53 5.95 -11.72
N SER A 126 0.81 5.90 -12.83
CA SER A 126 0.60 6.98 -13.78
C SER A 126 -0.33 8.03 -13.16
N GLU A 127 -1.32 7.63 -12.37
CA GLU A 127 -2.17 8.50 -11.54
C GLU A 127 -1.33 9.23 -10.49
N ALA A 128 -0.42 8.52 -9.80
CA ALA A 128 0.51 9.15 -8.87
C ALA A 128 1.41 10.18 -9.55
N THR A 129 1.82 9.91 -10.79
CA THR A 129 2.60 10.85 -11.61
C THR A 129 1.77 12.08 -12.01
N ALA A 130 0.50 11.89 -12.38
CA ALA A 130 -0.43 12.97 -12.69
C ALA A 130 -0.70 13.85 -11.46
N LEU A 131 -0.90 13.25 -10.29
CA LEU A 131 -1.08 13.96 -9.00
C LEU A 131 0.12 14.83 -8.62
N ARG A 132 1.35 14.40 -8.96
CA ARG A 132 2.55 15.21 -8.69
C ARG A 132 2.69 16.38 -9.67
N ARG A 133 2.35 16.17 -10.94
CA ARG A 133 2.41 17.22 -11.98
C ARG A 133 1.40 18.33 -11.74
N SER A 134 0.28 18.04 -11.09
CA SER A 134 -0.76 19.02 -10.76
C SER A 134 -0.44 19.88 -9.53
N VAL A 135 0.70 19.66 -8.86
CA VAL A 135 1.16 20.48 -7.73
C VAL A 135 2.32 21.39 -8.19
N PRO A 136 2.10 22.70 -8.41
CA PRO A 136 3.15 23.61 -8.85
C PRO A 136 4.21 23.81 -7.74
N GLY A 137 5.49 23.78 -8.12
CA GLY A 137 6.58 24.43 -7.37
C GLY A 137 7.10 23.76 -6.10
N VAL A 138 6.96 22.44 -5.91
CA VAL A 138 7.47 21.80 -4.68
C VAL A 138 8.31 20.55 -4.99
N GLU A 139 9.62 20.70 -4.84
CA GLU A 139 10.54 19.59 -4.59
C GLU A 139 9.99 18.74 -3.43
N MET A 140 10.02 17.40 -3.54
CA MET A 140 9.40 16.49 -2.57
C MET A 140 9.73 16.92 -1.13
N LEU A 141 8.73 17.40 -0.38
CA LEU A 141 8.84 17.67 1.06
C LEU A 141 8.95 16.33 1.78
N ALA A 142 10.17 15.78 1.81
CA ALA A 142 10.49 14.54 2.53
C ALA A 142 10.15 14.66 4.03
N GLY A 143 10.11 15.88 4.58
CA GLY A 143 9.74 16.15 5.98
C GLY A 143 8.27 15.87 6.29
N ALA A 144 7.33 16.48 5.55
CA ALA A 144 5.89 16.32 5.82
C ALA A 144 5.39 14.89 5.60
N LEU A 145 5.99 14.17 4.65
CA LEU A 145 5.70 12.75 4.45
C LEU A 145 6.26 11.92 5.61
N LYS A 146 7.43 12.24 6.17
CA LYS A 146 8.04 11.50 7.29
C LYS A 146 7.22 11.56 8.57
N ASP A 147 6.57 12.68 8.87
CA ASP A 147 5.72 12.78 10.07
C ASP A 147 4.36 12.09 9.88
N THR A 148 3.95 11.87 8.62
CA THR A 148 2.68 11.23 8.27
C THR A 148 2.83 9.73 7.99
N PHE A 149 4.05 9.31 7.66
CA PHE A 149 4.40 7.95 7.34
C PHE A 149 5.50 7.43 8.25
N ASP A 150 5.18 6.38 9.00
CA ASP A 150 6.21 5.46 9.49
C ASP A 150 6.69 4.62 8.30
N VAL A 151 7.58 5.20 7.50
CA VAL A 151 8.27 4.50 6.42
C VAL A 151 9.32 3.59 7.07
N VAL A 152 9.04 2.28 7.11
CA VAL A 152 10.09 1.28 7.36
C VAL A 152 11.06 1.38 6.18
N LYS A 153 12.28 1.87 6.46
CA LYS A 153 13.34 2.30 5.52
C LYS A 153 13.76 1.29 4.43
N THR A 154 13.14 0.14 4.31
CA THR A 154 13.64 -0.96 3.49
C THR A 154 13.35 -0.84 1.98
N THR A 155 12.55 0.12 1.50
CA THR A 155 12.00 -0.06 0.13
C THR A 155 11.78 1.15 -0.78
N PHE A 156 11.99 2.41 -0.36
CA PHE A 156 11.56 3.54 -1.20
C PHE A 156 12.61 4.62 -1.54
N THR A 157 13.85 4.49 -1.06
CA THR A 157 14.92 5.42 -1.46
C THR A 157 15.86 4.77 -2.46
N GLY A 158 15.79 5.22 -3.71
CA GLY A 158 16.87 5.07 -4.68
C GLY A 158 18.17 5.74 -4.17
N PRO A 159 19.30 5.45 -4.82
CA PRO A 159 20.57 5.19 -4.16
C PRO A 159 21.20 6.49 -3.67
N ASN A 160 21.24 6.67 -2.35
CA ASN A 160 22.30 7.43 -1.74
C ASN A 160 23.14 6.49 -0.88
N THR A 161 24.42 6.55 -1.19
CA THR A 161 25.55 5.80 -0.68
C THR A 161 25.48 5.56 0.82
N SER A 162 26.02 4.39 1.21
CA SER A 162 26.33 3.93 2.57
C SER A 162 25.16 3.45 3.43
N GLN A 163 24.76 2.19 3.23
CA GLN A 163 24.88 1.15 4.27
C GLN A 163 24.61 -0.25 3.69
N ARG A 164 25.50 -1.19 4.04
CA ARG A 164 25.56 -2.59 3.63
C ARG A 164 24.28 -3.37 3.99
N ASN A 165 23.91 -4.28 3.09
CA ASN A 165 23.04 -5.44 3.28
C ASN A 165 21.53 -5.18 3.49
N ALA A 166 20.86 -4.62 2.48
CA ALA A 166 19.45 -4.92 2.23
C ALA A 166 19.35 -5.70 0.92
N PRO A 167 18.63 -6.84 0.85
CA PRO A 167 18.51 -7.60 -0.38
C PRO A 167 17.75 -6.73 -1.39
N VAL A 168 18.47 -6.33 -2.43
CA VAL A 168 17.88 -5.72 -3.63
C VAL A 168 16.78 -6.66 -4.10
N ARG A 169 15.54 -6.17 -4.24
CA ARG A 169 14.41 -6.94 -4.79
C ARG A 169 14.68 -7.23 -6.26
N THR A 170 15.50 -8.25 -6.50
CA THR A 170 15.85 -8.74 -7.82
C THR A 170 14.72 -9.58 -8.38
N VAL A 171 14.58 -9.57 -9.71
CA VAL A 171 13.78 -10.59 -10.38
C VAL A 171 14.45 -11.93 -10.09
N VAL A 172 13.75 -12.80 -9.37
CA VAL A 172 14.19 -14.14 -9.00
C VAL A 172 13.37 -15.18 -9.74
N THR A 173 14.05 -16.24 -10.14
CA THR A 173 13.44 -17.44 -10.67
C THR A 173 13.54 -18.53 -9.62
N ALA A 174 12.42 -18.94 -9.05
CA ALA A 174 12.35 -20.06 -8.12
C ALA A 174 11.56 -21.22 -8.75
N LYS A 175 11.70 -22.42 -8.19
CA LYS A 175 10.89 -23.57 -8.61
C LYS A 175 9.64 -23.64 -7.75
N CYS A 176 8.54 -24.06 -8.36
CA CYS A 176 7.32 -24.35 -7.63
C CYS A 176 7.56 -25.48 -6.61
N ILE A 177 7.16 -25.31 -5.36
CA ILE A 177 7.29 -26.33 -4.32
C ILE A 177 6.40 -27.56 -4.59
N GLY A 178 5.29 -27.37 -5.33
CA GLY A 178 4.37 -28.43 -5.72
C GLY A 178 4.85 -29.19 -6.97
N CYS A 179 4.87 -28.52 -8.12
CA CYS A 179 5.13 -29.18 -9.42
C CYS A 179 6.54 -28.96 -9.98
N ARG A 180 7.42 -28.26 -9.26
CA ARG A 180 8.78 -27.88 -9.71
C ARG A 180 8.85 -27.02 -10.97
N ALA A 181 7.72 -26.54 -11.48
CA ALA A 181 7.68 -25.62 -12.60
C ALA A 181 8.46 -24.33 -12.29
N PRO A 182 9.14 -23.72 -13.28
CA PRO A 182 9.82 -22.44 -13.07
C PRO A 182 8.78 -21.34 -12.81
N LEU A 183 8.98 -20.62 -11.71
CA LEU A 183 8.23 -19.44 -11.33
C LEU A 183 9.19 -18.25 -11.37
N SER A 184 8.78 -17.20 -12.06
CA SER A 184 9.52 -15.95 -12.13
C SER A 184 8.73 -14.89 -11.38
N GLY A 185 9.41 -14.10 -10.57
CA GLY A 185 8.80 -12.96 -9.89
C GLY A 185 9.84 -12.22 -9.07
N ARG A 186 9.43 -11.48 -8.05
CA ARG A 186 10.33 -10.68 -7.23
C ARG A 186 10.47 -11.29 -5.84
N THR A 187 11.66 -11.18 -5.25
CA THR A 187 11.92 -11.68 -3.89
C THR A 187 10.94 -11.04 -2.91
N GLY A 188 10.26 -11.86 -2.12
CA GLY A 188 9.23 -11.48 -1.15
C GLY A 188 7.80 -11.40 -1.72
N MET A 189 7.61 -11.66 -3.03
CA MET A 189 6.29 -11.67 -3.68
C MET A 189 5.66 -13.06 -3.61
N THR A 190 4.36 -13.12 -3.31
CA THR A 190 3.59 -14.37 -3.37
C THR A 190 3.09 -14.58 -4.79
N VAL A 191 3.46 -15.71 -5.39
CA VAL A 191 3.07 -16.12 -6.74
C VAL A 191 2.24 -17.40 -6.67
N GLN A 192 1.17 -17.44 -7.47
CA GLN A 192 0.38 -18.67 -7.69
C GLN A 192 0.95 -19.42 -8.89
N CYS A 193 1.24 -20.70 -8.72
CA CYS A 193 1.72 -21.55 -9.79
C CYS A 193 0.61 -21.86 -10.78
N LYS A 194 0.78 -21.47 -12.05
CA LYS A 194 -0.19 -21.74 -13.13
C LYS A 194 -0.38 -23.23 -13.48
N TYR A 195 0.49 -24.11 -12.99
CA TYR A 195 0.49 -25.54 -13.34
C TYR A 195 -0.15 -26.44 -12.27
N CYS A 196 -0.16 -26.00 -11.01
CA CYS A 196 -0.66 -26.82 -9.90
C CYS A 196 -1.33 -26.00 -8.80
N ASP A 197 -1.62 -24.72 -9.09
CA ASP A 197 -2.26 -23.76 -8.20
C ASP A 197 -1.61 -23.55 -6.83
N THR A 198 -0.38 -24.05 -6.67
CA THR A 198 0.39 -23.90 -5.43
C THR A 198 0.79 -22.44 -5.26
N VAL A 199 0.43 -21.86 -4.13
CA VAL A 199 0.76 -20.49 -3.74
C VAL A 199 2.06 -20.52 -2.94
N GLN A 200 3.06 -19.75 -3.36
CA GLN A 200 4.35 -19.67 -2.65
C GLN A 200 4.97 -18.28 -2.74
N THR A 201 5.79 -17.94 -1.74
CA THR A 201 6.59 -16.71 -1.74
C THR A 201 7.95 -16.96 -2.41
N LEU A 202 8.38 -16.05 -3.28
CA LEU A 202 9.68 -16.08 -3.98
C LEU A 202 10.81 -15.42 -3.19
#